data_AF-A0A841DL30-F1
#
_entry.id   AF-A0A841DL30-F1
#
_cell.length_a   1.000
_cell.length_b   1.000
_cell.length_c   1.000
_cell.angle_alpha   90.00
_cell.angle_beta   90.00
_cell.angle_gamma   90.00
#
_symmetry.space_group_name_H-M   'P 1'
#
loop_
_entity.id
_entity.type
_entity.pdbx_description
1 polymer ?
#
loop_
_entity_poly.entity_id
_entity_poly.type
_entity_poly.pdbx_seq_one_letter_code
_entity_poly.pdbx_strand_id
1 'polypeptide(L)'
;MTAPDSTPGARRSRTACTPAGPGERHRSRLVEFLRIDAPGNHRLFARGALSPAVAILAVMIFTLAGLVIDGGRQLGARSRAVGYAQEAARVGAAAIQLNVAEAKIDPAKAAAAVAAFCGQVRANDPAVTNCGPTVLTDKEIDIQVDIANKTTFLGLIGKTSLKASGTGQAHAEQGVEKADDSPTIPPIVVNPTTDGPGAPITTARPPTIDLPCPSWTVGSPTPTWTLSPFPFPATCSPNITPTPDPSETPPSGTPPTGGPSTGTPPPSSPPTGRR
;
A
#
# COMPACT_ATOMS: atom_id res chain seq x y z
N MET A 1 -23.49 -101.42 13.67
CA MET A 1 -23.55 -101.50 15.14
C MET A 1 -22.52 -100.53 15.71
N THR A 2 -22.97 -99.54 16.48
CA THR A 2 -22.27 -98.83 17.58
C THR A 2 -20.88 -98.19 17.37
N ALA A 3 -20.87 -96.85 17.49
CA ALA A 3 -19.72 -96.02 17.92
C ALA A 3 -19.26 -96.40 19.35
N PRO A 4 -18.05 -96.00 19.80
CA PRO A 4 -17.81 -94.67 20.42
C PRO A 4 -16.49 -94.00 19.92
N ASP A 5 -16.37 -92.67 19.79
CA ASP A 5 -16.19 -91.60 20.80
C ASP A 5 -14.71 -91.37 21.23
N SER A 6 -14.39 -90.09 21.52
CA SER A 6 -13.17 -89.48 22.10
C SER A 6 -12.09 -88.83 21.19
N THR A 7 -12.40 -87.57 20.80
CA THR A 7 -11.72 -86.27 21.07
C THR A 7 -10.18 -86.09 20.88
N PRO A 8 -9.72 -84.94 20.31
CA PRO A 8 -8.43 -84.81 19.64
C PRO A 8 -7.32 -84.13 20.46
N GLY A 9 -6.08 -84.56 20.21
CA GLY A 9 -4.86 -83.97 20.75
C GLY A 9 -4.56 -82.58 20.16
N ALA A 10 -4.38 -81.60 21.06
CA ALA A 10 -4.02 -80.22 20.76
C ALA A 10 -2.64 -80.11 20.10
N ARG A 11 -2.63 -79.93 18.77
CA ARG A 11 -1.44 -79.55 18.00
C ARG A 11 -1.28 -78.04 18.06
N ARG A 12 -0.24 -77.56 18.76
CA ARG A 12 0.16 -76.14 18.85
C ARG A 12 0.48 -75.59 17.45
N SER A 13 -0.42 -74.78 16.90
CA SER A 13 -0.20 -73.97 15.69
C SER A 13 0.51 -72.68 16.09
N ARG A 14 1.66 -72.41 15.47
CA ARG A 14 2.46 -71.20 15.64
C ARG A 14 1.72 -70.04 14.99
N THR A 15 1.28 -69.07 15.79
CA THR A 15 0.79 -67.78 15.28
C THR A 15 1.99 -66.97 14.82
N ALA A 16 2.09 -66.75 13.51
CA ALA A 16 3.06 -65.86 12.91
C ALA A 16 2.69 -64.40 13.23
N CYS A 17 3.63 -63.65 13.80
CA CYS A 17 3.56 -62.20 13.90
C CYS A 17 3.88 -61.58 12.54
N THR A 18 2.91 -60.89 11.94
CA THR A 18 3.11 -60.00 10.80
C THR A 18 3.50 -58.61 11.33
N PRO A 19 4.66 -58.04 10.96
CA PRO A 19 4.99 -56.66 11.35
C PRO A 19 4.24 -55.66 10.47
N ALA A 20 3.42 -54.82 11.12
CA ALA A 20 2.83 -53.62 10.52
C ALA A 20 3.92 -52.57 10.27
N GLY A 21 4.01 -52.07 9.03
CA GLY A 21 4.96 -51.02 8.65
C GLY A 21 4.59 -49.67 9.25
N PRO A 22 5.55 -48.85 9.71
CA PRO A 22 5.30 -47.47 10.09
C PRO A 22 5.57 -46.54 8.90
N GLY A 23 4.50 -46.16 8.21
CA GLY A 23 4.46 -44.93 7.42
C GLY A 23 4.29 -43.71 8.32
N GLU A 24 4.95 -42.61 7.93
CA GLU A 24 4.63 -41.22 8.29
C GLU A 24 4.99 -40.77 9.72
N ARG A 25 6.30 -40.58 9.94
CA ARG A 25 6.84 -39.62 10.91
C ARG A 25 7.35 -38.40 10.16
N HIS A 26 6.57 -37.32 10.06
CA HIS A 26 7.07 -35.93 10.17
C HIS A 26 5.93 -34.95 9.92
N ARG A 27 5.40 -34.33 10.98
CA ARG A 27 4.91 -32.93 11.02
C ARG A 27 4.20 -32.67 12.34
N SER A 28 4.98 -32.41 13.38
CA SER A 28 4.57 -31.50 14.45
C SER A 28 5.81 -31.02 15.21
N ARG A 29 6.47 -30.01 14.65
CA ARG A 29 7.36 -29.11 15.37
C ARG A 29 6.93 -27.71 14.98
N LEU A 30 6.06 -27.10 15.80
CA LEU A 30 5.89 -25.65 15.90
C LEU A 30 4.86 -25.33 17.01
N VAL A 31 5.14 -25.79 18.24
CA VAL A 31 4.58 -25.21 19.47
C VAL A 31 5.56 -25.47 20.61
N GLU A 32 6.75 -24.89 20.47
CA GLU A 32 7.77 -24.86 21.53
C GLU A 32 8.21 -23.40 21.79
N PHE A 33 7.22 -22.51 21.90
CA PHE A 33 7.43 -21.14 22.34
C PHE A 33 6.26 -20.70 23.23
N LEU A 34 6.03 -21.43 24.34
CA LEU A 34 5.41 -20.86 25.56
C LEU A 34 5.51 -21.83 26.77
N ARG A 35 6.70 -22.34 27.09
CA ARG A 35 6.92 -22.92 28.43
C ARG A 35 7.48 -21.80 29.31
N ILE A 36 6.58 -20.99 29.85
CA ILE A 36 6.88 -20.14 31.01
C ILE A 36 6.99 -21.12 32.19
N ASP A 37 8.19 -21.65 32.43
CA ASP A 37 8.48 -22.35 33.68
C ASP A 37 8.63 -21.31 34.78
N ALA A 38 7.52 -21.02 35.46
CA ALA A 38 7.52 -20.23 36.68
C ALA A 38 8.08 -21.11 37.82
N PRO A 39 9.14 -20.70 38.52
CA PRO A 39 9.65 -21.44 39.66
C PRO A 39 8.59 -21.49 40.77
N GLY A 40 8.22 -22.70 41.17
CA GLY A 40 7.13 -22.95 42.12
C GLY A 40 7.41 -22.38 43.50
N ASN A 41 6.77 -21.25 43.83
CA ASN A 41 6.60 -20.81 45.20
C ASN A 41 5.33 -21.44 45.79
N HIS A 42 5.52 -22.45 46.65
CA HIS A 42 4.45 -23.24 47.25
C HIS A 42 3.81 -22.55 48.48
N ARG A 43 4.13 -21.28 48.75
CA ARG A 43 3.58 -20.51 49.88
C ARG A 43 2.74 -19.29 49.47
N LEU A 44 2.37 -19.17 48.19
CA LEU A 44 1.53 -18.09 47.66
C LEU A 44 0.16 -18.57 47.15
N PHE A 45 -0.26 -19.80 47.48
CA PHE A 45 -1.62 -20.28 47.20
C PHE A 45 -2.67 -19.75 48.19
N ALA A 46 -2.49 -18.53 48.69
CA ALA A 46 -3.59 -17.77 49.26
C ALA A 46 -4.32 -17.08 48.11
N ARG A 47 -5.13 -17.87 47.37
CA ARG A 47 -6.08 -17.42 46.32
C ARG A 47 -5.49 -16.41 45.33
N GLY A 48 -5.10 -16.87 44.13
CA GLY A 48 -4.79 -16.00 43.00
C GLY A 48 -6.00 -15.17 42.59
N ALA A 49 -6.28 -14.12 43.35
CA ALA A 49 -7.36 -13.19 43.10
C ALA A 49 -6.85 -12.18 42.08
N LEU A 50 -7.08 -12.47 40.79
CA LEU A 50 -7.03 -11.43 39.76
C LEU A 50 -8.01 -10.34 40.18
N SER A 51 -7.49 -9.14 40.46
CA SER A 51 -8.34 -7.98 40.76
C SER A 51 -9.33 -7.79 39.60
N PRO A 52 -10.63 -7.56 39.87
CA PRO A 52 -11.61 -7.25 38.82
C PRO A 52 -11.15 -6.11 37.90
N ALA A 53 -10.39 -5.15 38.42
CA ALA A 53 -9.81 -4.06 37.64
C ALA A 53 -8.81 -4.56 36.57
N VAL A 54 -7.99 -5.57 36.88
CA VAL A 54 -7.02 -6.15 35.94
C VAL A 54 -7.76 -6.89 34.82
N ALA A 55 -8.84 -7.59 35.13
CA ALA A 55 -9.67 -8.25 34.11
C ALA A 55 -10.30 -7.25 33.14
N ILE A 56 -10.86 -6.14 33.66
CA ILE A 56 -11.43 -5.07 32.83
C ILE A 56 -10.36 -4.43 31.95
N LEU A 57 -9.18 -4.11 32.53
CA LEU A 57 -8.07 -3.53 31.80
C LEU A 57 -7.58 -4.45 30.67
N ALA A 58 -7.46 -5.75 30.93
CA ALA A 58 -7.09 -6.72 29.91
C ALA A 58 -8.07 -6.71 28.74
N VAL A 59 -9.39 -6.72 29.01
CA VAL A 59 -10.42 -6.63 27.97
C VAL A 59 -10.27 -5.35 27.15
N MET A 60 -10.02 -4.20 27.78
CA MET A 60 -9.80 -2.93 27.08
C MET A 60 -8.57 -2.96 26.15
N ILE A 61 -7.48 -3.60 26.57
CA ILE A 61 -6.27 -3.72 25.73
C ILE A 61 -6.55 -4.66 24.54
N PHE A 62 -7.23 -5.79 24.77
CA PHE A 62 -7.58 -6.71 23.70
C PHE A 62 -8.57 -6.10 22.69
N THR A 63 -9.51 -5.28 23.13
CA THR A 63 -10.43 -4.58 22.21
C THR A 63 -9.69 -3.53 21.37
N LEU A 64 -8.78 -2.76 21.96
CA LEU A 64 -7.96 -1.79 21.21
C LEU A 64 -7.02 -2.49 20.22
N ALA A 65 -6.33 -3.55 20.64
CA ALA A 65 -5.49 -4.36 19.74
C ALA A 65 -6.32 -4.95 18.59
N GLY A 66 -7.51 -5.45 18.91
CA GLY A 66 -8.46 -5.95 17.94
C GLY A 66 -8.91 -4.92 16.92
N LEU A 67 -9.20 -3.70 17.38
CA LEU A 67 -9.60 -2.60 16.53
C LEU A 67 -8.50 -2.22 15.53
N VAL A 68 -7.22 -2.23 15.95
CA VAL A 68 -6.11 -1.93 15.06
C VAL A 68 -5.94 -3.02 14.00
N ILE A 69 -5.99 -4.29 14.40
CA ILE A 69 -5.81 -5.44 13.49
C ILE A 69 -6.97 -5.55 12.51
N ASP A 70 -8.21 -5.56 13.00
CA ASP A 70 -9.41 -5.66 12.17
C ASP A 70 -9.63 -4.37 11.36
N GLY A 71 -9.26 -3.20 11.90
CA GLY A 71 -9.33 -1.91 11.22
C GLY A 71 -8.36 -1.80 10.04
N GLY A 72 -7.13 -2.28 10.17
CA GLY A 72 -6.17 -2.35 9.07
C GLY A 72 -6.68 -3.23 7.92
N ARG A 73 -7.27 -4.38 8.25
CA ARG A 73 -7.91 -5.28 7.27
C ARG A 73 -9.11 -4.63 6.60
N GLN A 74 -9.89 -3.84 7.34
CA GLN A 74 -11.04 -3.12 6.82
C GLN A 74 -10.63 -2.04 5.83
N LEU A 75 -9.58 -1.27 6.13
CA LEU A 75 -9.06 -0.27 5.21
C LEU A 75 -8.54 -0.91 3.91
N GLY A 76 -7.81 -2.04 4.02
CA GLY A 76 -7.36 -2.80 2.86
C GLY A 76 -8.49 -3.45 2.05
N ALA A 77 -9.64 -3.78 2.67
CA ALA A 77 -10.82 -4.20 1.92
C ALA A 77 -11.45 -3.03 1.17
N ARG A 78 -11.48 -1.83 1.76
CA ARG A 78 -12.00 -0.65 1.08
C ARG A 78 -11.18 -0.29 -0.16
N SER A 79 -9.85 -0.30 -0.07
CA SER A 79 -8.99 -0.01 -1.22
C SER A 79 -9.18 -1.03 -2.35
N ARG A 80 -9.30 -2.33 -2.02
CA ARG A 80 -9.62 -3.38 -2.99
C ARG A 80 -11.00 -3.20 -3.62
N ALA A 81 -12.02 -2.88 -2.83
CA ALA A 81 -13.38 -2.65 -3.33
C ALA A 81 -13.40 -1.49 -4.36
N VAL A 82 -12.72 -0.39 -4.06
CA VAL A 82 -12.57 0.74 -4.99
C VAL A 82 -11.81 0.32 -6.25
N GLY A 83 -10.70 -0.40 -6.10
CA GLY A 83 -9.93 -0.88 -7.25
C GLY A 83 -10.73 -1.81 -8.18
N TYR A 84 -11.48 -2.76 -7.61
CA TYR A 84 -12.37 -3.61 -8.38
C TYR A 84 -13.50 -2.83 -9.06
N ALA A 85 -14.08 -1.84 -8.38
CA ALA A 85 -15.15 -1.03 -8.95
C ALA A 85 -14.65 -0.16 -10.11
N GLN A 86 -13.46 0.44 -9.98
CA GLN A 86 -12.84 1.24 -11.04
C GLN A 86 -12.48 0.40 -12.25
N GLU A 87 -11.91 -0.78 -12.03
CA GLU A 87 -11.55 -1.67 -13.14
C GLU A 87 -12.79 -2.23 -13.83
N ALA A 88 -13.82 -2.60 -13.06
CA ALA A 88 -15.12 -3.00 -13.62
C ALA A 88 -15.74 -1.87 -14.47
N ALA A 89 -15.67 -0.61 -14.01
CA ALA A 89 -16.16 0.54 -14.76
C ALA A 89 -15.39 0.71 -16.08
N ARG A 90 -14.06 0.54 -16.07
CA ARG A 90 -13.23 0.57 -17.29
C ARG A 90 -13.57 -0.56 -18.26
N VAL A 91 -13.77 -1.77 -17.75
CA VAL A 91 -14.19 -2.94 -18.56
C VAL A 91 -15.56 -2.70 -19.20
N GLY A 92 -16.50 -2.10 -18.46
CA GLY A 92 -17.80 -1.72 -19.00
C GLY A 92 -17.72 -0.59 -20.03
N ALA A 93 -16.89 0.42 -19.78
CA ALA A 93 -16.69 1.54 -20.69
C ALA A 93 -15.99 1.13 -22.00
N ALA A 94 -15.19 0.06 -21.99
CA ALA A 94 -14.61 -0.50 -23.21
C ALA A 94 -15.65 -1.07 -24.20
N ALA A 95 -16.89 -1.30 -23.76
CA ALA A 95 -17.99 -1.76 -24.61
C ALA A 95 -18.62 -0.62 -25.42
N ILE A 96 -17.86 -0.05 -26.36
CA ILE A 96 -18.28 1.11 -27.17
C ILE A 96 -19.06 0.66 -28.41
N GLN A 97 -20.12 1.40 -28.76
CA GLN A 97 -20.77 1.35 -30.06
C GLN A 97 -20.00 2.22 -31.07
N LEU A 98 -19.30 1.59 -32.01
CA LEU A 98 -18.53 2.28 -33.07
C LEU A 98 -19.40 2.74 -34.25
N ASN A 99 -20.70 2.48 -34.21
CA ASN A 99 -21.62 2.64 -35.34
C ASN A 99 -22.32 4.00 -35.36
N VAL A 100 -21.97 4.88 -34.41
CA VAL A 100 -22.57 6.20 -34.19
C VAL A 100 -21.46 7.25 -34.22
N ALA A 101 -21.80 8.45 -34.72
CA ALA A 101 -20.86 9.56 -34.82
C ALA A 101 -20.31 10.03 -33.44
N GLU A 102 -20.95 9.61 -32.35
CA GLU A 102 -20.59 9.88 -30.96
C GLU A 102 -20.13 8.59 -30.28
N ALA A 103 -19.07 8.64 -29.47
CA ALA A 103 -18.65 7.51 -28.65
C ALA A 103 -19.72 7.25 -27.58
N LYS A 104 -20.47 6.15 -27.73
CA LYS A 104 -21.53 5.76 -26.78
C LYS A 104 -21.25 4.37 -26.24
N ILE A 105 -21.50 4.18 -24.95
CA ILE A 105 -21.45 2.87 -24.31
C ILE A 105 -22.67 2.05 -24.77
N ASP A 106 -22.45 0.80 -25.15
CA ASP A 106 -23.51 -0.17 -25.35
C ASP A 106 -23.92 -0.78 -24.01
N PRO A 107 -25.07 -0.41 -23.41
CA PRO A 107 -25.44 -0.89 -22.09
C PRO A 107 -25.59 -2.43 -22.05
N ALA A 108 -26.00 -3.08 -23.14
CA ALA A 108 -26.15 -4.53 -23.15
C ALA A 108 -24.79 -5.23 -23.13
N LYS A 109 -23.83 -4.77 -23.95
CA LYS A 109 -22.47 -5.33 -23.95
C LYS A 109 -21.69 -4.96 -22.70
N ALA A 110 -21.85 -3.74 -22.20
CA ALA A 110 -21.24 -3.27 -20.96
C ALA A 110 -21.72 -4.12 -19.77
N ALA A 111 -23.03 -4.37 -19.65
CA ALA A 111 -23.58 -5.24 -18.61
C ALA A 111 -22.97 -6.65 -18.66
N ALA A 112 -22.85 -7.24 -19.84
CA ALA A 112 -22.25 -8.57 -20.01
C ALA A 112 -20.75 -8.59 -19.64
N ALA A 113 -20.00 -7.58 -20.06
CA ALA A 113 -18.57 -7.45 -19.76
C ALA A 113 -18.32 -7.26 -18.25
N VAL A 114 -19.10 -6.39 -17.60
CA VAL A 114 -19.05 -6.17 -16.14
C VAL A 114 -19.46 -7.43 -15.39
N ALA A 115 -20.51 -8.13 -15.83
CA ALA A 115 -20.94 -9.38 -15.19
C ALA A 115 -19.86 -10.47 -15.28
N ALA A 116 -19.16 -10.57 -16.42
CA ALA A 116 -18.04 -11.48 -16.59
C ALA A 116 -16.86 -11.12 -15.66
N PHE A 117 -16.48 -9.84 -15.59
CA PHE A 117 -15.43 -9.35 -14.70
C PHE A 117 -15.79 -9.58 -13.22
N CYS A 118 -17.00 -9.21 -12.79
CA CYS A 118 -17.50 -9.46 -11.44
C CYS A 118 -17.57 -10.97 -11.13
N GLY A 119 -17.84 -11.82 -12.12
CA GLY A 119 -17.75 -13.28 -12.01
C GLY A 119 -16.33 -13.74 -11.66
N GLN A 120 -15.32 -13.23 -12.38
CA GLN A 120 -13.91 -13.53 -12.12
C GLN A 120 -13.44 -13.00 -10.76
N VAL A 121 -13.82 -11.76 -10.41
CA VAL A 121 -13.47 -11.16 -9.11
C VAL A 121 -14.03 -11.99 -7.95
N ARG A 122 -15.29 -12.44 -8.01
CA ARG A 122 -15.89 -13.29 -6.97
C ARG A 122 -15.26 -14.69 -6.91
N ALA A 123 -14.79 -15.22 -8.03
CA ALA A 123 -14.09 -16.50 -8.06
C ALA A 123 -12.69 -16.40 -7.41
N ASN A 124 -12.02 -15.26 -7.57
CA ASN A 124 -10.67 -15.03 -7.05
C ASN A 124 -10.66 -14.49 -5.61
N ASP A 125 -11.64 -13.69 -5.22
CA ASP A 125 -11.77 -13.11 -3.88
C ASP A 125 -13.13 -13.48 -3.25
N PRO A 126 -13.17 -14.51 -2.37
CA PRO A 126 -14.41 -14.96 -1.73
C PRO A 126 -14.96 -13.96 -0.69
N ALA A 127 -14.23 -12.90 -0.36
CA ALA A 127 -14.73 -11.85 0.51
C ALA A 127 -15.68 -10.89 -0.23
N VAL A 128 -15.69 -10.89 -1.57
CA VAL A 128 -16.59 -10.06 -2.39
C VAL A 128 -18.00 -10.63 -2.32
N THR A 129 -18.90 -9.86 -1.71
CA THR A 129 -20.30 -10.25 -1.53
C THR A 129 -21.23 -9.69 -2.61
N ASN A 130 -20.87 -8.55 -3.18
CA ASN A 130 -21.64 -7.88 -4.21
C ASN A 130 -20.71 -7.19 -5.20
N CYS A 131 -21.07 -7.22 -6.49
CA CYS A 131 -20.35 -6.57 -7.57
C CYS A 131 -21.33 -6.42 -8.73
N GLY A 132 -21.57 -5.19 -9.15
CA GLY A 132 -22.46 -4.91 -10.28
C GLY A 132 -22.68 -3.42 -10.54
N PRO A 133 -23.28 -3.08 -11.69
CA PRO A 133 -23.59 -1.71 -12.03
C PRO A 133 -24.73 -1.15 -11.18
N THR A 134 -24.55 0.06 -10.66
CA THR A 134 -25.61 0.87 -10.03
C THR A 134 -26.24 1.84 -11.03
N VAL A 135 -25.43 2.35 -11.96
CA VAL A 135 -25.88 3.18 -13.08
C VAL A 135 -25.26 2.61 -14.35
N LEU A 136 -26.07 2.45 -15.39
CA LEU A 136 -25.60 1.98 -16.68
C LEU A 136 -26.37 2.71 -17.78
N THR A 137 -25.70 3.68 -18.38
CA THR A 137 -26.25 4.51 -19.46
C THR A 137 -25.30 4.49 -20.66
N ASP A 138 -25.67 5.18 -21.73
CA ASP A 138 -24.84 5.35 -22.93
C ASP A 138 -23.68 6.34 -22.72
N LYS A 139 -23.70 7.13 -21.65
CA LYS A 139 -22.70 8.17 -21.33
C LYS A 139 -21.87 7.88 -20.09
N GLU A 140 -22.47 7.22 -19.10
CA GLU A 140 -21.87 6.99 -17.79
C GLU A 140 -22.19 5.58 -17.28
N ILE A 141 -21.20 4.98 -16.63
CA ILE A 141 -21.33 3.72 -15.92
C ILE A 141 -20.78 3.85 -14.51
N ASP A 142 -21.61 3.50 -13.52
CA ASP A 142 -21.23 3.39 -12.12
C ASP A 142 -21.29 1.95 -11.66
N ILE A 143 -20.21 1.49 -11.05
CA ILE A 143 -20.10 0.16 -10.47
C ILE A 143 -19.94 0.27 -8.95
N GLN A 144 -20.66 -0.59 -8.23
CA GLN A 144 -20.54 -0.78 -6.79
C GLN A 144 -19.97 -2.17 -6.50
N VAL A 145 -18.99 -2.23 -5.60
CA VAL A 145 -18.42 -3.48 -5.08
C VAL A 145 -18.45 -3.47 -3.56
N ASP A 146 -18.97 -4.56 -2.97
CA ASP A 146 -19.04 -4.74 -1.53
C ASP A 146 -18.27 -5.99 -1.07
N ILE A 147 -17.36 -5.79 -0.11
CA ILE A 147 -16.51 -6.81 0.48
C ILE A 147 -16.90 -6.99 1.96
N ALA A 148 -17.10 -8.23 2.40
CA ALA A 148 -17.39 -8.56 3.79
C ALA A 148 -16.20 -9.30 4.43
N ASN A 149 -15.53 -8.64 5.38
CA ASN A 149 -14.43 -9.22 6.13
C ASN A 149 -14.91 -9.78 7.47
N LYS A 150 -14.46 -11.00 7.80
CA LYS A 150 -14.62 -11.58 9.14
C LYS A 150 -13.67 -10.91 10.13
N THR A 151 -14.21 -10.41 11.22
CA THR A 151 -13.46 -9.84 12.35
C THR A 151 -13.14 -10.95 13.36
N THR A 152 -11.92 -10.94 13.90
CA THR A 152 -11.50 -11.96 14.88
C THR A 152 -11.60 -11.42 16.30
N PHE A 153 -11.07 -10.23 16.52
CA PHE A 153 -11.03 -9.63 17.85
C PHE A 153 -12.27 -8.81 18.15
N LEU A 154 -12.78 -8.07 17.16
CA LEU A 154 -14.10 -7.43 17.28
C LEU A 154 -15.23 -8.47 17.40
N GLY A 155 -15.00 -9.70 16.93
CA GLY A 155 -15.91 -10.83 17.09
C GLY A 155 -16.16 -11.20 18.56
N LEU A 156 -15.16 -11.06 19.42
CA LEU A 156 -15.26 -11.34 20.86
C LEU A 156 -16.22 -10.39 21.58
N ILE A 157 -16.43 -9.19 21.02
CA ILE A 157 -17.41 -8.19 21.52
C ILE A 157 -18.70 -8.15 20.68
N GLY A 158 -18.95 -9.17 19.84
CA GLY A 158 -20.21 -9.36 19.12
C GLY A 158 -20.29 -8.77 17.71
N LYS A 159 -19.22 -8.16 17.19
CA LYS A 159 -19.15 -7.71 15.78
C LYS A 159 -18.37 -8.75 14.98
N THR A 160 -19.04 -9.62 14.24
CA THR A 160 -18.43 -10.77 13.53
C THR A 160 -18.07 -10.51 12.07
N SER A 161 -18.61 -9.44 11.48
CA SER A 161 -18.30 -9.02 10.11
C SER A 161 -18.32 -7.50 9.95
N LEU A 162 -17.41 -6.98 9.12
CA LEU A 162 -17.42 -5.59 8.67
C LEU A 162 -17.55 -5.55 7.15
N LYS A 163 -18.40 -4.65 6.66
CA LYS A 163 -18.61 -4.43 5.22
C LYS A 163 -17.80 -3.23 4.76
N ALA A 164 -17.03 -3.40 3.68
CA ALA A 164 -16.33 -2.33 2.99
C ALA A 164 -16.94 -2.19 1.60
N SER A 165 -17.19 -0.95 1.18
CA SER A 165 -17.83 -0.62 -0.08
C SER A 165 -16.94 0.30 -0.91
N GLY A 166 -16.95 0.11 -2.23
CA GLY A 166 -16.22 0.94 -3.18
C GLY A 166 -17.04 1.20 -4.43
N THR A 167 -16.93 2.41 -4.96
CA THR A 167 -17.55 2.83 -6.22
C THR A 167 -16.47 3.12 -7.27
N GLY A 168 -16.82 2.91 -8.54
CA GLY A 168 -15.99 3.29 -9.68
C GLY A 168 -16.89 3.78 -10.81
N GLN A 169 -16.50 4.88 -11.43
CA GLN A 169 -17.25 5.53 -12.51
C GLN A 169 -16.41 5.57 -13.77
N ALA A 170 -17.06 5.50 -14.94
CA ALA A 170 -16.43 5.77 -16.22
C ALA A 170 -17.41 6.48 -17.17
N HIS A 171 -16.88 7.38 -17.99
CA HIS A 171 -17.64 8.20 -18.92
C HIS A 171 -17.17 7.98 -20.37
N ALA A 172 -18.12 8.07 -21.30
CA ALA A 172 -17.86 7.94 -22.72
C ALA A 172 -17.47 9.30 -23.32
N GLU A 173 -16.21 9.70 -23.12
CA GLU A 173 -15.68 10.95 -23.68
C GLU A 173 -14.98 10.70 -25.02
N GLN A 174 -15.19 11.58 -26.01
CA GLN A 174 -14.39 11.59 -27.24
C GLN A 174 -13.09 12.34 -26.96
N GLY A 175 -11.93 11.68 -27.13
CA GLY A 175 -10.61 12.23 -26.84
C GLY A 175 -10.16 13.45 -27.68
N VAL A 176 -11.07 14.06 -28.45
CA VAL A 176 -10.88 15.33 -29.16
C VAL A 176 -12.27 15.95 -29.27
N GLU A 177 -12.65 16.80 -28.32
CA GLU A 177 -13.87 17.58 -28.48
C GLU A 177 -13.74 18.44 -29.73
N LYS A 178 -14.84 18.52 -30.47
CA LYS A 178 -15.03 19.36 -31.64
C LYS A 178 -14.51 20.77 -31.31
N ALA A 179 -13.79 21.40 -32.24
CA ALA A 179 -13.19 22.73 -32.08
C ALA A 179 -14.17 23.87 -31.72
N ASP A 180 -15.46 23.57 -31.61
CA ASP A 180 -16.55 24.52 -31.43
C ASP A 180 -16.91 24.79 -29.96
N ASP A 181 -16.49 23.95 -29.00
CA ASP A 181 -16.72 24.15 -27.54
C ASP A 181 -15.44 24.49 -26.75
N SER A 182 -14.37 24.86 -27.45
CA SER A 182 -13.19 25.42 -26.80
C SER A 182 -13.64 26.64 -25.99
N PRO A 183 -13.37 26.71 -24.67
CA PRO A 183 -13.61 27.92 -23.89
C PRO A 183 -12.99 29.06 -24.68
N THR A 184 -13.76 30.09 -25.03
CA THR A 184 -13.22 31.28 -25.70
C THR A 184 -12.13 31.83 -24.79
N ILE A 185 -10.89 31.43 -25.06
CA ILE A 185 -9.72 31.97 -24.39
C ILE A 185 -9.83 33.46 -24.70
N PRO A 186 -10.01 34.33 -23.70
CA PRO A 186 -10.02 35.76 -23.95
C PRO A 186 -8.73 36.06 -24.73
N PRO A 187 -8.78 36.89 -25.79
CA PRO A 187 -7.59 37.17 -26.57
C PRO A 187 -6.49 37.56 -25.59
N ILE A 188 -5.37 36.84 -25.64
CA ILE A 188 -4.21 37.19 -24.84
C ILE A 188 -3.85 38.60 -25.31
N VAL A 189 -4.20 39.60 -24.50
CA VAL A 189 -3.78 40.97 -24.71
C VAL A 189 -2.31 40.97 -24.35
N VAL A 190 -1.47 40.59 -25.31
CA VAL A 190 -0.06 40.92 -25.29
C VAL A 190 -0.07 42.44 -25.41
N ASN A 191 0.13 43.16 -24.32
CA ASN A 191 0.55 44.56 -24.41
C ASN A 191 1.94 44.53 -25.02
N PRO A 192 2.15 44.89 -26.30
CA PRO A 192 3.50 45.07 -26.77
C PRO A 192 4.04 46.27 -26.01
N THR A 193 4.98 46.06 -25.09
CA THR A 193 5.87 47.15 -24.72
C THR A 193 6.61 47.49 -26.00
N THR A 194 6.18 48.59 -26.63
CA THR A 194 6.74 49.11 -27.86
C THR A 194 8.11 49.72 -27.58
N ASP A 195 9.12 48.88 -27.39
CA ASP A 195 10.51 49.26 -27.60
C ASP A 195 10.96 48.73 -28.97
N GLY A 196 10.54 49.44 -30.00
CA GLY A 196 11.16 49.43 -31.33
C GLY A 196 10.72 48.32 -32.32
N PRO A 197 10.68 48.63 -33.63
CA PRO A 197 10.43 47.62 -34.66
C PRO A 197 11.66 46.70 -34.80
N GLY A 198 11.55 45.46 -34.33
CA GLY A 198 12.56 44.41 -34.51
C GLY A 198 12.82 43.51 -33.29
N ALA A 199 12.18 43.73 -32.14
CA ALA A 199 12.40 42.87 -30.97
C ALA A 199 11.73 41.48 -31.16
N PRO A 200 12.44 40.36 -30.92
CA PRO A 200 11.88 39.03 -31.03
C PRO A 200 10.79 38.82 -29.96
N ILE A 201 9.63 38.29 -30.38
CA ILE A 201 8.60 37.84 -29.45
C ILE A 201 9.17 36.71 -28.58
N THR A 202 9.32 36.96 -27.29
CA THR A 202 9.76 35.94 -26.33
C THR A 202 8.63 34.92 -26.18
N THR A 203 8.83 33.72 -26.73
CA THR A 203 7.94 32.58 -26.50
C THR A 203 7.89 32.34 -25.00
N ALA A 204 6.71 32.04 -24.45
CA ALA A 204 6.54 31.76 -23.03
C ALA A 204 7.56 30.70 -22.57
N ARG A 205 8.60 31.15 -21.86
CA ARG A 205 9.62 30.26 -21.30
C ARG A 205 8.94 29.59 -20.10
N PRO A 206 8.80 28.25 -20.08
CA PRO A 206 8.22 27.56 -18.92
C PRO A 206 8.99 27.99 -17.67
N PRO A 207 8.34 28.16 -16.50
CA PRO A 207 9.05 28.52 -15.29
C PRO A 207 10.14 27.47 -15.06
N THR A 208 11.40 27.88 -15.16
CA THR A 208 12.51 27.05 -14.74
C THR A 208 12.38 26.93 -13.23
N ILE A 209 11.91 25.77 -12.77
CA ILE A 209 12.00 25.43 -11.36
C ILE A 209 13.49 25.29 -11.09
N ASP A 210 14.07 26.31 -10.46
CA ASP A 210 15.44 26.26 -9.93
C ASP A 210 15.44 25.33 -8.72
N LEU A 211 15.55 24.03 -8.97
CA LEU A 211 15.96 23.10 -7.92
C LEU A 211 17.47 23.25 -7.75
N PRO A 212 17.96 23.53 -6.53
CA PRO A 212 19.40 23.61 -6.29
C PRO A 212 20.03 22.23 -6.57
N CYS A 213 20.84 22.15 -7.64
CA CYS A 213 21.65 20.97 -7.89
C CYS A 213 22.70 20.83 -6.78
N PRO A 214 22.93 19.64 -6.24
CA PRO A 214 24.07 19.40 -5.36
C PRO A 214 25.36 19.45 -6.19
N SER A 215 26.37 20.14 -5.69
CA SER A 215 27.72 20.06 -6.26
C SER A 215 28.38 18.76 -5.78
N TRP A 216 29.04 18.07 -6.70
CA TRP A 216 29.77 16.84 -6.42
C TRP A 216 30.92 16.66 -7.41
N THR A 217 31.93 15.92 -6.98
CA THR A 217 33.16 15.65 -7.74
C THR A 217 33.04 14.33 -8.48
N VAL A 218 33.49 14.32 -9.75
CA VAL A 218 33.61 13.08 -10.55
C VAL A 218 34.50 12.08 -9.80
N GLY A 219 33.96 10.88 -9.52
CA GLY A 219 34.66 9.80 -8.80
C GLY A 219 34.18 9.54 -7.36
N SER A 220 33.31 10.39 -6.81
CA SER A 220 32.64 10.19 -5.51
C SER A 220 31.27 9.51 -5.69
N PRO A 221 30.75 8.73 -4.71
CA PRO A 221 29.38 8.22 -4.78
C PRO A 221 28.36 9.36 -4.92
N THR A 222 27.32 9.13 -5.73
CA THR A 222 26.24 10.10 -5.95
C THR A 222 25.52 10.42 -4.65
N PRO A 223 25.24 11.71 -4.35
CA PRO A 223 24.49 12.06 -3.16
C PRO A 223 23.09 11.44 -3.21
N THR A 224 22.51 11.10 -2.06
CA THR A 224 21.13 10.61 -1.96
C THR A 224 20.15 11.77 -2.14
N TRP A 225 19.25 11.66 -3.12
CA TRP A 225 18.19 12.64 -3.36
C TRP A 225 17.07 12.51 -2.34
N THR A 226 16.63 13.62 -1.76
CA THR A 226 15.61 13.64 -0.71
C THR A 226 14.17 13.67 -1.25
N LEU A 227 13.97 13.91 -2.54
CA LEU A 227 12.65 13.99 -3.19
C LEU A 227 12.26 12.68 -3.91
N SER A 228 12.29 11.56 -3.18
CA SER A 228 11.77 10.28 -3.69
C SER A 228 10.27 10.41 -4.00
N PRO A 229 9.80 9.94 -5.18
CA PRO A 229 10.43 8.99 -6.10
C PRO A 229 11.10 9.60 -7.34
N PHE A 230 11.32 10.92 -7.40
CA PHE A 230 11.86 11.57 -8.59
C PHE A 230 13.38 11.36 -8.71
N PRO A 231 13.91 10.82 -9.82
CA PRO A 231 15.34 10.69 -10.03
C PRO A 231 16.00 12.05 -10.26
N PHE A 232 17.33 12.10 -10.10
CA PHE A 232 18.12 13.30 -10.43
C PHE A 232 17.87 13.74 -11.88
N PRO A 233 17.55 15.03 -12.11
CA PRO A 233 17.38 15.52 -13.47
C PRO A 233 18.73 15.49 -14.20
N ALA A 234 18.72 15.03 -15.45
CA ALA A 234 19.93 14.91 -16.29
C ALA A 234 20.64 16.26 -16.56
N THR A 235 20.00 17.39 -16.20
CA THR A 235 20.56 18.73 -16.30
C THR A 235 21.57 19.06 -15.20
N CYS A 236 21.60 18.33 -14.08
CA CYS A 236 22.62 18.52 -13.05
C CYS A 236 23.90 17.76 -13.43
N SER A 237 24.97 18.48 -13.77
CA SER A 237 26.27 17.91 -14.14
C SER A 237 27.29 18.09 -13.00
N PRO A 238 28.22 17.15 -12.77
CA PRO A 238 29.30 17.34 -11.79
C PRO A 238 30.19 18.53 -12.16
N ASN A 239 30.77 19.18 -11.16
CA ASN A 239 31.74 20.25 -11.40
C ASN A 239 33.05 19.63 -11.89
N ILE A 240 33.45 19.96 -13.13
CA ILE A 240 34.79 19.63 -13.63
C ILE A 240 35.70 20.75 -13.13
N THR A 241 36.51 20.48 -12.11
CA THR A 241 37.59 21.39 -11.73
C THR A 241 38.54 21.51 -12.93
N PRO A 242 38.68 22.69 -13.57
CA PRO A 242 39.72 22.85 -14.57
C PRO A 242 41.09 22.71 -13.90
N THR A 243 41.96 21.92 -14.51
CA THR A 243 43.39 21.86 -14.21
C THR A 243 43.96 23.28 -14.19
N PRO A 244 44.71 23.71 -13.16
CA PRO A 244 45.29 25.05 -13.14
C PRO A 244 46.28 25.21 -14.31
N ASP A 245 46.01 26.21 -15.15
CA ASP A 245 46.89 26.66 -16.22
C ASP A 245 48.16 27.27 -15.59
N PRO A 246 49.37 26.76 -15.86
CA PRO A 246 50.59 27.21 -15.19
C PRO A 246 51.14 28.48 -15.86
N SER A 247 50.41 29.60 -15.80
CA SER A 247 50.92 30.91 -16.21
C SER A 247 50.12 32.05 -15.58
N GLU A 248 50.21 32.21 -14.26
CA GLU A 248 50.12 33.56 -13.68
C GLU A 248 50.92 33.63 -12.36
N THR A 249 51.88 34.53 -12.37
CA THR A 249 52.89 34.76 -11.33
C THR A 249 52.26 35.40 -10.08
N PRO A 250 52.58 34.95 -8.86
CA PRO A 250 51.99 35.48 -7.62
C PRO A 250 52.69 36.76 -7.16
N PRO A 251 51.97 37.78 -6.67
CA PRO A 251 52.58 38.79 -5.82
C PRO A 251 52.83 38.23 -4.42
N SER A 252 54.12 38.26 -4.07
CA SER A 252 54.68 37.96 -2.76
C SER A 252 54.29 39.01 -1.72
N GLY A 253 54.03 38.60 -0.47
CA GLY A 253 53.80 39.57 0.59
C GLY A 253 53.37 39.02 1.96
N THR A 254 54.29 38.33 2.64
CA THR A 254 54.52 38.39 4.10
C THR A 254 53.46 37.83 5.09
N PRO A 255 53.80 36.82 5.92
CA PRO A 255 53.03 36.39 7.11
C PRO A 255 53.40 37.29 8.32
N PRO A 256 52.63 37.40 9.42
CA PRO A 256 52.60 36.30 10.40
C PRO A 256 51.40 36.27 11.41
N THR A 257 51.41 35.21 12.24
CA THR A 257 50.98 35.17 13.66
C THR A 257 49.49 35.25 14.02
N GLY A 258 49.02 34.22 14.75
CA GLY A 258 48.08 34.43 15.86
C GLY A 258 47.02 33.35 16.11
N GLY A 259 47.34 32.39 16.98
CA GLY A 259 46.53 31.93 18.12
C GLY A 259 45.10 31.36 17.94
N PRO A 260 44.72 30.31 18.71
CA PRO A 260 43.40 29.67 18.65
C PRO A 260 42.37 30.42 19.50
N SER A 261 41.13 30.53 19.03
CA SER A 261 40.01 31.00 19.84
C SER A 261 38.76 30.15 19.62
N THR A 262 38.42 29.45 20.70
CA THR A 262 37.16 28.80 21.02
C THR A 262 35.98 29.77 20.93
N GLY A 263 34.88 29.35 20.27
CA GLY A 263 33.61 30.06 20.21
C GLY A 263 32.43 29.18 20.63
N THR A 264 31.76 29.63 21.69
CA THR A 264 30.65 29.06 22.47
C THR A 264 29.30 28.99 21.71
N PRO A 265 28.40 28.02 22.01
CA PRO A 265 27.04 27.92 21.44
C PRO A 265 26.02 28.94 22.02
N PRO A 266 24.88 29.18 21.32
CA PRO A 266 23.96 30.30 21.58
C PRO A 266 22.94 30.06 22.72
N PRO A 267 22.39 31.13 23.35
CA PRO A 267 21.44 31.00 24.47
C PRO A 267 19.97 30.87 24.02
N SER A 268 19.22 30.04 24.74
CA SER A 268 17.77 29.84 24.67
C SER A 268 17.01 30.70 25.69
N SER A 269 15.92 31.35 25.26
CA SER A 269 15.03 32.19 26.08
C SER A 269 14.07 31.37 26.99
N PRO A 270 13.63 31.89 28.16
CA PRO A 270 12.76 31.19 29.11
C PRO A 270 11.25 31.53 28.98
N PRO A 271 10.33 30.67 29.48
CA PRO A 271 8.91 30.98 29.59
C PRO A 271 8.54 31.60 30.94
N THR A 272 7.70 32.64 30.90
CA THR A 272 7.10 33.32 32.05
C THR A 272 5.85 32.58 32.54
N GLY A 273 5.88 32.10 33.77
CA GLY A 273 4.69 31.71 34.54
C GLY A 273 4.39 32.75 35.61
N ARG A 274 3.11 33.08 35.81
CA ARG A 274 2.64 33.87 36.97
C ARG A 274 1.35 33.24 37.51
N ARG A 275 1.36 33.12 38.84
CA ARG A 275 0.31 32.82 39.83
C ARG A 275 -1.14 32.71 39.36
#